data_AF-A0A9Q2ELX3-F1
#
_entry.id   AF-A0A9Q2ELX3-F1
#
_cell.length_a   1.000
_cell.length_b   1.000
_cell.length_c   1.000
_cell.angle_alpha   90.00
_cell.angle_beta   90.00
_cell.angle_gamma   90.00
#
_symmetry.space_group_name_H-M   'P 1'
#
loop_
_entity.id
_entity.type
_entity.pdbx_description
1 polymer ?
#
loop_
_entity_poly.entity_id
_entity_poly.type
_entity_poly.pdbx_seq_one_letter_code
_entity_poly.pdbx_strand_id
1 'polypeptide(L)'
;MRCKTLTVVAAVVVMLTAGCSTLEKVVYRPDINQGNYLAPADVAKIHTGMTKQQVAYTLGTPMMQDPFGSDTWFYIFRQQPGHESVKQQTLTLTFSGSGVLTNINNKPALD
;
A
#
# COMPACT_ATOMS: atom_id res chain seq x y z
N MET A 1 -38.41 -35.53 -23.26
CA MET A 1 -38.16 -34.34 -24.11
C MET A 1 -38.10 -33.02 -23.31
N ARG A 2 -38.97 -32.82 -22.31
CA ARG A 2 -39.00 -31.62 -21.44
C ARG A 2 -37.72 -31.33 -20.63
N CYS A 3 -37.05 -32.35 -20.09
CA CYS A 3 -35.79 -32.12 -19.35
C CYS A 3 -34.67 -31.60 -20.26
N LYS A 4 -34.56 -32.11 -21.50
CA LYS A 4 -33.51 -31.67 -22.44
C LYS A 4 -33.70 -30.20 -22.86
N THR A 5 -34.94 -29.77 -23.09
CA THR A 5 -35.25 -28.36 -23.39
C THR A 5 -34.97 -27.44 -22.20
N LEU A 6 -35.25 -27.88 -20.96
CA LEU A 6 -34.92 -27.12 -19.75
C LEU A 6 -33.41 -26.95 -19.57
N THR A 7 -32.61 -27.99 -19.83
CA THR A 7 -31.14 -27.89 -19.75
C THR A 7 -30.56 -26.91 -20.77
N VAL A 8 -31.11 -26.90 -22.01
CA VAL A 8 -30.68 -25.98 -23.06
C VAL A 8 -31.01 -24.53 -22.71
N VAL A 9 -32.22 -24.26 -22.21
CA VAL A 9 -32.62 -22.91 -21.79
C VAL A 9 -31.74 -22.40 -20.64
N ALA A 10 -31.45 -23.26 -19.64
CA ALA A 10 -30.57 -22.89 -18.54
C ALA A 10 -29.14 -22.54 -19.02
N ALA A 11 -28.57 -23.33 -19.94
CA ALA A 11 -27.24 -23.07 -20.48
C ALA A 11 -27.18 -21.75 -21.28
N VAL A 12 -28.21 -21.44 -22.07
CA VAL A 12 -28.29 -20.19 -22.83
C VAL A 12 -28.41 -18.98 -21.89
N VAL A 13 -29.21 -19.09 -20.82
CA VAL A 13 -29.34 -18.01 -19.82
C VAL A 13 -28.02 -17.76 -19.08
N VAL A 14 -27.25 -18.82 -18.77
CA VAL A 14 -25.92 -18.67 -18.14
C VAL A 14 -24.94 -17.99 -19.11
N MET A 15 -24.94 -18.33 -20.40
CA MET A 15 -24.09 -17.67 -21.39
C MET A 15 -24.45 -16.20 -21.61
N LEU A 16 -25.74 -15.85 -21.58
CA LEU A 16 -26.20 -14.47 -21.75
C LEU A 16 -25.95 -13.59 -20.52
N THR A 17 -25.82 -14.19 -19.33
CA THR A 17 -25.54 -13.47 -18.07
C THR A 17 -24.08 -13.52 -17.63
N ALA A 18 -23.27 -14.39 -18.24
CA ALA A 18 -21.82 -14.41 -18.07
C ALA A 18 -21.17 -13.21 -18.79
N GLY A 19 -21.20 -12.04 -18.14
CA GLY A 19 -20.46 -10.86 -18.59
C GLY A 19 -18.94 -11.03 -18.43
N CYS A 20 -18.16 -10.17 -19.13
CA CYS A 20 -16.69 -10.15 -19.08
C CYS A 20 -16.09 -9.79 -17.72
N SER A 21 -16.89 -9.44 -16.71
CA SER A 21 -16.45 -9.15 -15.34
C SER A 21 -15.85 -10.38 -14.64
N THR A 22 -16.09 -11.59 -15.14
CA THR A 22 -15.45 -12.82 -14.65
C THR A 22 -14.00 -12.99 -15.13
N LEU A 23 -13.54 -12.16 -16.08
CA LEU A 23 -12.21 -12.21 -16.69
C LEU A 23 -11.28 -11.10 -16.17
N GLU A 24 -11.55 -10.49 -15.00
CA GLU A 24 -10.72 -9.39 -14.48
C GLU A 24 -9.22 -9.72 -14.52
N LYS A 25 -8.83 -10.94 -14.09
CA LYS A 25 -7.43 -11.39 -14.07
C LYS A 25 -6.78 -11.56 -15.46
N VAL A 26 -7.57 -11.54 -16.53
CA VAL A 26 -7.08 -11.68 -17.91
C VAL A 26 -6.70 -10.32 -18.52
N VAL A 27 -7.24 -9.22 -17.99
CA VAL A 27 -6.92 -7.87 -18.47
C VAL A 27 -5.67 -7.36 -17.75
N TYR A 28 -4.75 -6.76 -18.51
CA TYR A 28 -3.56 -6.15 -17.94
C TYR A 28 -3.92 -5.00 -16.99
N ARG A 29 -3.40 -5.08 -15.76
CA ARG A 29 -3.51 -4.03 -14.75
C ARG A 29 -2.08 -3.60 -14.36
N PRO A 30 -1.68 -2.34 -14.63
CA PRO A 30 -0.36 -1.86 -14.22
C PRO A 30 -0.17 -1.91 -12.71
N ASP A 31 1.07 -2.15 -12.30
CA ASP A 31 1.48 -2.07 -10.90
C ASP A 31 1.42 -0.62 -10.41
N ILE A 32 0.92 -0.43 -9.19
CA ILE A 32 0.83 0.89 -8.55
C ILE A 32 1.79 0.93 -7.37
N ASN A 33 2.81 1.78 -7.48
CA ASN A 33 3.74 2.09 -6.39
C ASN A 33 3.44 3.49 -5.85
N GLN A 34 3.32 3.62 -4.53
CA GLN A 34 2.94 4.87 -3.87
C GLN A 34 3.79 5.12 -2.63
N GLY A 35 4.14 6.39 -2.41
CA GLY A 35 4.81 6.84 -1.20
C GLY A 35 6.34 6.84 -1.27
N ASN A 36 6.98 6.77 -0.11
CA ASN A 36 8.43 6.78 0.03
C ASN A 36 8.97 5.36 -0.08
N TYR A 37 9.97 5.14 -0.93
CA TYR A 37 10.67 3.85 -0.97
C TYR A 37 11.51 3.66 0.29
N LEU A 38 11.32 2.55 1.00
CA LEU A 38 11.98 2.28 2.28
C LEU A 38 12.90 1.08 2.15
N ALA A 39 14.17 1.33 1.82
CA ALA A 39 15.18 0.28 1.82
C ALA A 39 15.49 -0.16 3.26
N PRO A 40 15.53 -1.47 3.57
CA PRO A 40 15.82 -1.95 4.93
C PRO A 40 17.12 -1.41 5.52
N ALA A 41 18.14 -1.22 4.67
CA ALA A 41 19.42 -0.66 5.07
C ALA A 41 19.34 0.81 5.49
N ASP A 42 18.45 1.60 4.90
CA ASP A 42 18.28 3.01 5.25
C ASP A 42 17.41 3.17 6.48
N VAL A 43 16.36 2.36 6.62
CA VAL A 43 15.54 2.31 7.84
C VAL A 43 16.39 1.92 9.05
N ALA A 44 17.33 0.98 8.89
CA ALA A 44 18.24 0.55 9.97
C ALA A 44 19.23 1.63 10.43
N LYS A 45 19.49 2.66 9.61
CA LYS A 45 20.35 3.80 9.99
C LYS A 45 19.62 4.75 10.93
N ILE A 46 18.28 4.77 10.93
CA ILE A 46 17.49 5.69 11.74
C ILE A 46 17.48 5.24 13.19
N HIS A 47 17.80 6.16 14.08
CA HIS A 47 17.74 5.95 15.53
C HIS A 47 17.25 7.21 16.23
N THR A 48 16.75 7.06 17.46
CA THR A 48 16.30 8.18 18.28
C THR A 48 17.44 9.19 18.51
N GLY A 49 17.09 10.45 18.71
CA GLY A 49 18.05 11.54 18.86
C GLY A 49 18.48 12.20 17.54
N MET A 50 18.11 11.65 16.38
CA MET A 50 18.36 12.30 15.09
C MET A 50 17.52 13.58 14.91
N THR A 51 18.07 14.58 14.23
CA THR A 51 17.31 15.76 13.81
C THR A 51 16.44 15.44 12.58
N LYS A 52 15.36 16.19 12.37
CA LYS A 52 14.55 16.14 11.14
C LYS A 52 15.41 16.19 9.87
N GLN A 53 16.47 16.99 9.85
CA GLN A 53 17.38 17.11 8.70
C GLN A 53 18.21 15.83 8.48
N GLN A 54 18.71 15.20 9.55
CA GLN A 54 19.45 13.93 9.43
C GLN A 54 18.55 12.79 8.92
N VAL A 55 17.31 12.75 9.41
CA VAL A 55 16.30 11.79 8.94
C VAL A 55 16.00 12.03 7.46
N ALA A 56 15.73 13.28 7.07
CA ALA A 56 15.44 13.64 5.68
C ALA A 56 16.64 13.39 4.73
N TYR A 57 17.88 13.51 5.21
CA TYR A 57 19.07 13.16 4.44
C TYR A 57 19.15 11.65 4.18
N THR A 58 18.71 10.83 5.14
CA THR A 58 18.82 9.37 5.06
C THR A 58 17.65 8.74 4.30
N LEU A 59 16.41 9.18 4.56
CA LEU A 59 15.18 8.61 3.99
C LEU A 59 14.53 9.48 2.90
N GLY A 60 15.07 10.67 2.64
CA GLY A 60 14.40 11.69 1.85
C GLY A 60 13.30 12.44 2.62
N THR A 61 12.68 13.41 1.94
CA THR A 61 11.53 14.15 2.49
C THR A 61 10.32 13.22 2.62
N PRO A 62 9.62 13.20 3.77
CA PRO A 62 8.42 12.39 3.90
C PRO A 62 7.33 12.90 2.94
N MET A 63 6.59 11.99 2.32
CA MET A 63 5.46 12.36 1.45
C MET A 63 4.29 12.94 2.26
N MET A 64 4.19 12.57 3.55
CA MET A 64 3.10 13.02 4.42
C MET A 64 3.63 13.37 5.81
N GLN A 65 3.11 14.47 6.36
CA GLN A 65 3.38 14.95 7.71
C GLN A 65 2.03 15.22 8.38
N ASP A 66 1.95 15.09 9.70
CA ASP A 66 0.72 15.41 10.43
C ASP A 66 0.42 16.92 10.35
N PRO A 67 -0.72 17.33 9.75
CA PRO A 67 -1.09 18.74 9.65
C PRO A 67 -1.55 19.36 10.97
N PHE A 68 -1.82 18.56 12.01
CA PHE A 68 -2.41 19.02 13.28
C PHE A 68 -1.39 19.27 14.40
N GLY A 69 -0.09 19.24 14.10
CA GLY A 69 0.95 19.73 15.00
C GLY A 69 1.60 18.67 15.91
N SER A 70 1.38 17.37 15.72
CA SER A 70 2.09 16.34 16.48
C SER A 70 3.56 16.14 16.08
N ASP A 71 4.07 16.93 15.14
CA ASP A 71 5.43 16.79 14.59
C ASP A 71 5.74 15.34 14.18
N THR A 72 4.78 14.68 13.53
CA THR A 72 4.91 13.30 13.08
C THR A 72 5.10 13.24 11.56
N TRP A 73 6.11 12.49 11.12
CA TRP A 73 6.38 12.18 9.72
C TRP A 73 5.95 10.77 9.39
N PHE A 74 5.24 10.62 8.28
CA PHE A 74 4.77 9.33 7.77
C PHE A 74 5.53 8.98 6.50
N TYR A 75 6.34 7.92 6.59
CA TYR A 75 6.97 7.28 5.44
C TYR A 75 6.19 6.00 5.14
N ILE A 76 5.32 6.07 4.13
CA ILE A 76 4.48 4.94 3.72
C ILE A 76 5.03 4.44 2.40
N PHE A 77 5.36 3.15 2.30
CA PHE A 77 5.63 2.50 1.04
C PHE A 77 4.49 1.54 0.74
N ARG A 78 3.72 1.78 -0.33
CA ARG A 78 2.59 0.94 -0.74
C ARG A 78 2.80 0.44 -2.16
N GLN A 79 2.72 -0.87 -2.33
CA GLN A 79 2.83 -1.55 -3.62
C GLN A 79 1.57 -2.38 -3.85
N GLN A 80 0.92 -2.15 -4.98
CA GLN A 80 -0.23 -2.91 -5.44
C GLN A 80 0.09 -3.47 -6.83
N PRO A 81 0.65 -4.69 -6.89
CA PRO A 81 0.86 -5.36 -8.16
C PRO A 81 -0.48 -5.72 -8.82
N GLY A 82 -0.50 -5.81 -10.15
CA GLY A 82 -1.67 -6.21 -10.90
C GLY A 82 -2.22 -7.56 -10.42
N HIS A 83 -3.50 -7.59 -10.01
CA HIS A 83 -4.20 -8.80 -9.56
C HIS A 83 -3.62 -9.51 -8.33
N GLU A 84 -2.65 -8.91 -7.63
CA GLU A 84 -2.08 -9.42 -6.39
C GLU A 84 -2.56 -8.63 -5.16
N SER A 85 -2.27 -9.15 -3.97
CA SER A 85 -2.55 -8.45 -2.72
C SER A 85 -1.65 -7.22 -2.57
N VAL A 86 -2.22 -6.19 -1.94
CA VAL A 86 -1.49 -4.98 -1.59
C VAL A 86 -0.45 -5.30 -0.52
N LYS A 87 0.78 -4.83 -0.72
CA LYS A 87 1.84 -4.83 0.29
C LYS A 87 2.07 -3.40 0.74
N GLN A 88 2.23 -3.19 2.03
CA GLN A 88 2.52 -1.87 2.56
C GLN A 88 3.42 -1.97 3.78
N GLN A 89 4.41 -1.10 3.82
CA GLN A 89 5.21 -0.81 4.99
C GLN A 89 4.92 0.64 5.43
N THR A 90 4.66 0.83 6.71
CA THR A 90 4.44 2.14 7.31
C THR A 90 5.51 2.39 8.37
N LEU A 91 6.35 3.40 8.14
CA LEU A 91 7.30 3.91 9.11
C LEU A 91 6.81 5.29 9.60
N THR A 92 6.43 5.34 10.87
CA THR A 92 5.96 6.56 11.53
C THR A 92 7.04 7.05 12.49
N LEU A 93 7.44 8.30 12.30
CA LEU A 93 8.51 8.96 13.06
C LEU A 93 7.92 10.16 13.78
N THR A 94 7.99 10.17 15.11
CA THR A 94 7.50 11.31 15.92
C THR A 94 8.68 12.09 16.45
N PHE A 95 8.61 13.41 16.32
CA PHE A 95 9.65 14.33 16.77
C PHE A 95 9.19 15.11 18.01
N SER A 96 10.14 15.56 18.81
CA SER A 96 9.92 16.58 19.84
C SER A 96 9.65 17.94 19.20
N GLY A 97 9.13 18.89 19.99
CA GLY A 97 9.00 20.29 19.55
C GLY A 97 10.34 21.00 19.23
N SER A 98 11.47 20.39 19.58
CA SER A 98 12.81 20.83 19.16
C SER A 98 13.30 20.20 17.85
N GLY A 99 12.47 19.36 17.20
CA GLY A 99 12.79 18.72 15.92
C GLY A 99 13.70 17.49 16.04
N VAL A 100 13.72 16.84 17.21
CA VAL A 100 14.54 15.65 17.48
C VAL A 100 13.66 14.40 17.52
N LEU A 101 14.10 13.32 16.88
CA LEU A 101 13.37 12.07 16.77
C LEU A 101 13.23 11.38 18.13
N THR A 102 12.00 11.20 18.61
CA THR A 102 11.70 10.62 19.93
C THR A 102 11.08 9.22 19.83
N ASN A 103 10.30 8.95 18.79
CA ASN A 103 9.66 7.66 18.60
C ASN A 103 9.81 7.15 17.15
N ILE A 104 10.03 5.84 17.03
CA ILE A 104 10.13 5.13 15.76
C ILE A 104 9.14 3.97 15.82
N ASN A 105 8.13 3.99 14.97
CA ASN A 105 7.19 2.90 14.79
C ASN A 105 7.31 2.36 13.36
N ASN A 106 7.76 1.11 13.21
CA ASN A 106 7.91 0.46 11.91
C ASN A 106 6.95 -0.73 11.81
N LYS A 107 5.96 -0.62 10.95
CA LYS A 107 5.00 -1.67 10.63
C LYS A 107 5.29 -2.23 9.23
N PRO A 108 5.88 -3.44 9.11
CA PRO A 108 6.37 -3.96 7.83
C PRO A 108 5.28 -4.55 6.90
N ALA A 109 4.08 -4.80 7.40
CA ALA A 109 2.97 -5.37 6.63
C ALA A 109 1.64 -4.69 6.97
N LEU A 110 0.69 -4.76 6.03
CA LEU A 110 -0.70 -4.43 6.28
C LEU A 110 -1.34 -5.55 7.15
N ASP A 111 -2.19 -5.18 8.10
CA ASP A 111 -2.99 -6.16 8.86
C ASP A 111 -4.17 -6.67 8.00
#